data_AF-A0A6J5DJH5-F1
#
_entry.id   AF-A0A6J5DJH5-F1
#
_cell.length_a   1.000
_cell.length_b   1.000
_cell.length_c   1.000
_cell.angle_alpha   90.00
_cell.angle_beta   90.00
_cell.angle_gamma   90.00
#
_symmetry.space_group_name_H-M   'P 1'
#
loop_
_entity.id
_entity.type
_entity.pdbx_description
1 polymer ?
#
loop_
_entity_poly.entity_id
_entity_poly.type
_entity_poly.pdbx_seq_one_letter_code
_entity_poly.pdbx_strand_id
1 'polypeptide(L)' 'MGIFERAALLPLTASELSQARQIIALDGVCIAHIQRQMAIGWNRAADLAEAIVGRDALPEVARNRYDRRR' A
#
# COMPACT_ATOMS: atom_id res chain seq x y z
N MET A 1 -15.96 -17.51 8.07
CA MET A 1 -15.71 -16.22 8.75
C MET A 1 -14.20 -16.08 8.96
N GLY A 2 -13.51 -15.46 7.98
CA GLY A 2 -12.08 -15.20 8.05
C GLY A 2 -11.86 -13.80 8.61
N ILE A 3 -11.17 -13.73 9.72
CA ILE A 3 -10.86 -12.53 10.46
C ILE A 3 -9.92 -11.66 9.61
N PHE A 4 -10.46 -10.68 8.88
CA PHE A 4 -9.67 -9.62 8.23
C PHE A 4 -9.25 -8.56 9.26
N GLU A 5 -8.82 -9.02 10.43
CA GLU A 5 -8.34 -8.17 11.49
C GLU A 5 -6.91 -7.75 11.19
N ARG A 6 -6.79 -6.50 10.74
CA ARG A 6 -5.62 -5.65 10.92
C ARG A 6 -4.32 -6.24 10.36
N ALA A 7 -4.06 -5.93 9.09
CA ALA A 7 -2.69 -5.61 8.66
C ALA A 7 -2.16 -4.31 9.32
N ALA A 8 -2.60 -3.96 10.54
CA ALA A 8 -2.45 -2.65 11.18
C ALA A 8 -1.74 -2.71 12.53
N LEU A 9 -0.75 -3.59 12.68
CA LEU A 9 0.06 -3.68 13.92
C LEU A 9 1.57 -3.70 13.69
N LEU A 10 2.05 -3.75 12.44
CA LEU A 10 3.47 -3.66 12.15
C LEU A 10 3.76 -2.28 11.56
N PRO A 11 4.61 -1.46 12.21
CA PRO A 11 5.02 -0.19 11.65
C PRO A 11 5.70 -0.44 10.29
N LEU A 12 5.38 0.40 9.31
CA LEU A 12 6.09 0.40 8.03
C LEU A 12 7.56 0.72 8.32
N THR A 13 8.46 -0.12 7.85
CA THR A 13 9.89 0.10 8.05
C THR A 13 10.41 1.13 7.05
N ALA A 14 11.44 1.89 7.43
CA ALA A 14 12.09 2.84 6.53
C ALA A 14 12.65 2.16 5.26
N SER A 15 13.06 0.90 5.38
CA SER A 15 13.52 0.07 4.26
C SER A 15 12.39 -0.23 3.26
N GLU A 16 11.20 -0.57 3.75
CA GLU A 16 10.03 -0.83 2.90
C GLU A 16 9.58 0.45 2.18
N LEU A 17 9.56 1.58 2.87
CA LEU A 17 9.23 2.88 2.27
C LEU A 17 10.25 3.26 1.18
N SER A 18 11.54 3.04 1.43
CA SER A 18 12.59 3.34 0.46
C SER A 18 12.49 2.45 -0.78
N GLN A 19 12.23 1.15 -0.61
CA GLN A 19 12.03 0.22 -1.72
C GLN A 19 10.77 0.54 -2.53
N ALA A 20 9.63 0.73 -1.85
CA ALA A 20 8.38 1.10 -2.51
C ALA A 20 8.50 2.45 -3.26
N ARG A 21 9.26 3.40 -2.72
CA ARG A 21 9.52 4.68 -3.40
C ARG A 21 10.34 4.50 -4.67
N GLN A 22 11.34 3.63 -4.67
CA GLN A 22 12.11 3.32 -5.88
C GLN A 22 11.23 2.66 -6.94
N ILE A 23 10.35 1.73 -6.55
CA ILE A 23 9.40 1.07 -7.46
C ILE A 23 8.45 2.10 -8.08
N ILE A 24 7.85 2.96 -7.26
CA ILE A 24 6.92 4.00 -7.73
C ILE A 24 7.61 5.01 -8.65
N ALA A 25 8.87 5.36 -8.38
CA ALA A 25 9.63 6.30 -9.20
C ALA A 25 9.96 5.75 -10.60
N LEU A 26 10.03 4.43 -10.76
CA LEU A 26 10.34 3.78 -12.04
C LEU A 26 9.08 3.50 -12.88
N ASP A 27 8.02 2.98 -12.27
CA ASP A 27 6.85 2.44 -13.00
C ASP A 27 5.52 3.16 -12.67
N GLY A 28 5.55 4.17 -11.79
CA GLY A 28 4.34 4.86 -11.31
C GLY A 28 3.61 4.13 -10.17
N VAL A 29 2.45 4.67 -9.77
CA VAL A 29 1.71 4.18 -8.58
C VAL A 29 0.88 2.94 -8.92
N CYS A 30 1.49 1.76 -8.79
CA CYS A 30 0.80 0.48 -9.00
C CYS A 30 0.92 -0.46 -7.79
N ILE A 31 -0.17 -0.64 -7.06
CA ILE A 31 -0.21 -1.47 -5.84
C ILE A 31 0.10 -2.93 -6.15
N ALA A 32 -0.41 -3.46 -7.27
CA ALA A 32 -0.13 -4.83 -7.69
C ALA A 32 1.36 -5.04 -8.02
N HIS A 33 2.04 -4.01 -8.54
CA HIS A 33 3.47 -4.06 -8.79
C HIS A 33 4.24 -4.10 -7.46
N ILE A 34 3.94 -3.20 -6.52
CA ILE A 34 4.56 -3.18 -5.19
C ILE A 34 4.35 -4.52 -4.47
N GLN A 35 3.13 -5.08 -4.56
CA GLN A 35 2.78 -6.37 -3.99
C GLN A 35 3.67 -7.50 -4.53
N ARG A 36 3.89 -7.56 -5.85
CA ARG A 36 4.70 -8.59 -6.50
C ARG A 36 6.19 -8.40 -6.21
N GLN A 37 6.68 -7.17 -6.27
CA GLN A 37 8.10 -6.86 -6.10
C GLN A 37 8.58 -7.05 -4.66
N MET A 38 7.73 -6.73 -3.68
CA MET A 38 8.06 -6.85 -2.27
C MET A 38 7.51 -8.13 -1.62
N ALA A 39 6.79 -8.97 -2.38
CA ALA A 39 6.14 -10.19 -1.90
C ALA A 39 5.27 -9.98 -0.63
N ILE A 40 4.62 -8.82 -0.53
CA ILE A 40 3.77 -8.43 0.61
C ILE A 40 2.29 -8.61 0.30
N GLY A 41 1.44 -8.60 1.33
CA GLY A 41 -0.01 -8.58 1.15
C GLY A 41 -0.50 -7.27 0.52
N TRP A 42 -1.59 -7.34 -0.25
CA TRP A 42 -2.16 -6.19 -0.95
C TRP A 42 -2.45 -4.99 -0.03
N ASN A 43 -2.93 -5.25 1.19
CA ASN A 43 -3.19 -4.21 2.19
C ASN A 43 -1.90 -3.44 2.55
N ARG A 44 -0.79 -4.16 2.75
CA ARG A 44 0.51 -3.57 3.12
C ARG A 44 1.09 -2.77 1.96
N ALA A 45 0.91 -3.25 0.73
CA ALA A 45 1.29 -2.51 -0.48
C ALA A 45 0.48 -1.21 -0.63
N ALA A 46 -0.82 -1.24 -0.32
CA ALA A 46 -1.66 -0.05 -0.33
C ALA A 46 -1.24 0.96 0.75
N ASP A 47 -0.93 0.50 1.97
CA ASP A 47 -0.47 1.36 3.07
C ASP A 47 0.89 2.02 2.73
N LEU A 48 1.80 1.29 2.06
CA LEU A 48 3.07 1.84 1.57
C LEU A 48 2.87 2.87 0.46
N ALA A 49 1.98 2.60 -0.49
CA ALA A 49 1.66 3.55 -1.55
C ALA A 49 1.02 4.84 -0.97
N GLU A 50 0.13 4.72 0.01
CA GLU A 50 -0.46 5.87 0.71
C GLU A 50 0.62 6.72 1.38
N ALA A 51 1.53 6.08 2.12
CA ALA A 51 2.59 6.76 2.85
C ALA A 51 3.57 7.52 1.93
N ILE A 52 3.70 7.12 0.66
CA ILE A 52 4.64 7.71 -0.29
C ILE A 52 3.99 8.78 -1.16
N VAL A 53 2.78 8.54 -1.66
CA VAL A 53 2.15 9.38 -2.69
C VAL A 53 0.96 10.18 -2.16
N GLY A 54 0.43 9.81 -0.99
CA GLY A 54 -0.78 10.40 -0.43
C GLY A 54 -2.06 9.79 -1.00
N ARG A 55 -3.16 9.92 -0.25
CA ARG A 55 -4.45 9.27 -0.55
C ARG A 55 -5.07 9.70 -1.88
N ASP A 56 -4.80 10.92 -2.34
CA ASP A 56 -5.33 11.47 -3.59
C ASP A 56 -4.73 10.85 -4.85
N ALA A 57 -3.50 10.36 -4.76
CA ALA A 57 -2.79 9.72 -5.87
C ALA A 57 -2.99 8.19 -5.93
N LEU A 58 -3.78 7.64 -5.00
CA LEU A 58 -4.08 6.21 -4.98
C LEU A 58 -5.15 5.84 -6.01
N PRO A 59 -5.06 4.66 -6.65
CA PRO A 59 -6.12 4.16 -7.50
C PRO A 59 -7.43 4.01 -6.71
N GLU A 60 -8.57 4.20 -7.39
CA GLU A 60 -9.91 4.27 -6.79
C GLU A 60 -10.24 3.04 -5.93
N VAL A 61 -9.79 1.85 -6.36
CA VAL A 61 -9.93 0.58 -5.63
C VAL A 61 -9.28 0.65 -4.24
N ALA A 62 -8.14 1.32 -4.11
CA ALA A 62 -7.45 1.49 -2.83
C ALA A 62 -8.10 2.58 -1.99
N ARG A 63 -8.53 3.68 -2.60
CA ARG A 63 -9.29 4.74 -1.92
C ARG A 63 -10.59 4.22 -1.30
N ASN A 64 -11.33 3.38 -2.02
CA ASN A 64 -12.60 2.80 -1.57
C ASN A 64 -12.51 2.01 -0.24
N ARG A 65 -11.31 1.50 0.10
CA ARG A 65 -11.04 0.86 1.40
C ARG A 65 -11.14 1.83 2.58
N TYR A 66 -10.76 3.08 2.37
CA TYR A 66 -10.79 4.13 3.39
C TYR A 66 -12.15 4.85 3.42
N ASP A 67 -12.88 4.91 2.30
CA ASP A 67 -14.24 5.47 2.27
C ASP A 67 -15.28 4.56 2.92
N ARG A 68 -15.17 3.23 2.76
CA ARG A 68 -16.04 2.28 3.49
C ARG A 68 -15.84 2.25 5.01
N ARG A 69 -14.85 2.97 5.53
CA ARG A 69 -14.57 3.09 6.98
C ARG A 69 -15.05 4.42 7.58
N ARG A 70 -15.70 5.29 6.81
CA ARG A 70 -16.42 6.47 7.30
C ARG A 70 -17.87 6.15 7.55
#